data_AF-A0A9E6ULG5-F1
#
_entry.id   AF-A0A9E6ULG5-F1
#
_cell.length_a   1.000
_cell.length_b   1.000
_cell.length_c   1.000
_cell.angle_alpha   90.00
_cell.angle_beta   90.00
_cell.angle_gamma   90.00
#
_symmetry.space_group_name_H-M   'P 1'
#
loop_
_entity.id
_entity.type
_entity.pdbx_description
1 polymer ?
#
loop_
_entity_poly.entity_id
_entity_poly.type
_entity_poly.pdbx_seq_one_letter_code
_entity_poly.pdbx_strand_id
1 'polypeptide(L)'
;MVEALCSRPFKLSSLEGSAIGVYVLICDALGTNSELYVGSASDLRRRLKAHPRLHEFASNVRAYAVTGGGDVSPDEARLVERLLIAQFSALPQLNRQLPSGRCASFERYVGWRAFAGAAAMLIARSEPALRLLSLQALAAGPSMPVEHGVYAALVPTSGGVEKRLDRPVRARSVQFASVMDEELGVVPQPAILKAGSEILLKATQSMPSGALMARFEARFAGLIEELSPDTGRLTSDLVFRSASMMTAFVLGSTRGQLQLWDRPPLRGARSQLALPLDFWRSHDVHVLRRARPIDIRRAFASVSIMKEPDWPRAARGYAPAAIAMAWSVAPRARQLSIKLDLVMSALLACALAGNAAADVFDHFCRSLRDVGLISSRAARLGSASPGETGDAT
;
A
#
# COMPACT_ATOMS: atom_id res chain seq x y z
N MET A 1 14.05 18.44 14.16
CA MET A 1 13.29 17.88 15.29
C MET A 1 11.96 18.63 15.32
N VAL A 2 10.84 17.91 15.21
CA VAL A 2 9.49 18.49 15.03
C VAL A 2 8.66 18.09 16.24
N GLU A 3 8.24 19.05 17.06
CA GLU A 3 7.75 18.78 18.41
C GLU A 3 6.22 18.76 18.60
N ALA A 4 5.38 19.11 17.63
CA ALA A 4 3.94 19.06 17.88
C ALA A 4 3.10 18.78 16.64
N LEU A 5 2.58 17.55 16.56
CA LEU A 5 1.19 17.37 16.18
C LEU A 5 0.37 17.31 17.44
N CYS A 6 -0.47 18.31 17.67
CA CYS A 6 -1.52 18.16 18.66
C CYS A 6 -2.48 17.09 18.15
N SER A 7 -2.50 15.93 18.81
CA SER A 7 -3.47 14.85 18.60
C SER A 7 -4.90 15.27 18.94
N ARG A 8 -5.08 16.49 19.44
CA ARG A 8 -6.36 17.11 19.73
C ARG A 8 -6.54 18.35 18.86
N PRO A 9 -7.76 18.60 18.36
CA PRO A 9 -8.07 19.88 17.72
C PRO A 9 -7.72 21.00 18.70
N PHE A 10 -6.92 21.96 18.25
CA PHE A 10 -6.51 23.08 19.09
C PHE A 10 -7.53 24.22 18.96
N LYS A 11 -7.71 25.00 20.04
CA LYS A 11 -8.49 26.23 19.96
C LYS A 11 -7.66 27.26 19.21
N LEU A 12 -8.23 27.99 18.25
CA LEU A 12 -7.48 29.01 17.49
C LEU A 12 -6.74 30.03 18.39
N SER A 13 -7.24 30.24 19.60
CA SER A 13 -6.64 31.09 20.63
C SER A 13 -5.32 30.55 21.20
N SER A 14 -5.07 29.24 21.13
CA SER A 14 -3.86 28.58 21.67
C SER A 14 -2.70 28.52 20.67
N LEU A 15 -2.89 29.00 19.42
CA LEU A 15 -1.78 29.27 18.51
C LEU A 15 -1.09 30.57 18.94
N GLU A 16 -0.05 30.44 19.76
CA GLU A 16 0.83 31.54 20.10
C GLU A 16 1.88 31.73 19.00
N GLY A 17 2.04 32.97 18.53
CA GLY A 17 3.02 33.34 17.50
C GLY A 17 2.61 33.13 16.04
N SER A 18 3.46 33.65 15.14
CA SER A 18 3.41 33.40 13.69
C SER A 18 4.34 32.23 13.39
N ALA A 19 3.80 31.01 13.37
CA ALA A 19 4.55 29.82 13.00
C ALA A 19 4.32 29.46 11.53
N ILE A 20 5.40 29.16 10.81
CA ILE A 20 5.36 28.48 9.52
C ILE A 20 4.92 27.04 9.78
N GLY A 21 3.96 26.53 9.00
CA GLY A 21 3.59 25.13 9.11
C GLY A 21 2.46 24.71 8.19
N VAL A 22 1.91 23.54 8.49
CA VAL A 22 0.81 22.92 7.74
C VAL A 22 -0.40 22.80 8.64
N TYR A 23 -1.59 22.92 8.08
CA TYR A 23 -2.84 22.72 8.78
C TYR A 23 -3.76 21.79 8.01
N VAL A 24 -4.59 21.07 8.76
CA VAL A 24 -5.68 20.24 8.24
C VAL A 24 -6.98 20.75 8.87
N LEU A 25 -7.94 21.12 8.05
CA LEU A 25 -9.30 21.45 8.49
C LEU A 25 -10.22 20.30 8.13
N ILE A 26 -11.04 19.89 9.10
CA ILE A 26 -12.13 18.96 8.91
C ILE A 26 -13.41 19.74 9.18
N CYS A 27 -14.20 19.93 8.14
CA CYS A 27 -15.44 20.69 8.19
C CYS A 27 -16.60 19.70 8.13
N ASP A 28 -17.34 19.55 9.24
CA ASP A 28 -18.50 18.68 9.27
C ASP A 28 -19.72 19.45 8.74
N ALA A 29 -20.07 19.21 7.48
CA ALA A 29 -21.35 19.63 6.94
C ALA A 29 -22.47 18.86 7.65
N LEU A 30 -23.56 19.54 7.99
CA LEU A 30 -24.77 18.96 8.56
C LEU A 30 -25.37 17.94 7.57
N GLY A 31 -24.93 16.68 7.64
CA GLY A 31 -25.53 15.58 6.87
C GLY A 31 -24.61 14.76 5.96
N THR A 32 -23.48 14.29 6.48
CA THR A 32 -22.80 12.99 6.17
C THR A 32 -21.42 13.00 5.51
N ASN A 33 -20.93 14.11 4.95
CA ASN A 33 -19.57 14.13 4.39
C ASN A 33 -18.74 15.24 5.04
N SER A 34 -17.77 14.85 5.87
CA SER A 34 -16.74 15.76 6.35
C SER A 34 -15.86 16.18 5.17
N GLU A 35 -15.74 17.48 4.92
CA GLU A 35 -14.78 18.00 3.95
C GLU A 35 -13.40 18.11 4.62
N LEU A 36 -12.38 17.59 3.96
CA LEU A 36 -10.99 17.69 4.40
C LEU A 36 -10.23 18.70 3.54
N TYR A 37 -9.62 19.68 4.19
CA TYR A 37 -8.77 20.67 3.57
C TYR A 37 -7.37 20.60 4.19
N VAL A 38 -6.34 20.58 3.36
CA VAL A 38 -4.94 20.65 3.81
C VAL A 38 -4.33 21.92 3.21
N GLY A 39 -3.63 22.70 4.02
CA GLY A 39 -2.93 23.90 3.54
C GLY A 39 -1.63 24.14 4.27
N SER A 40 -0.70 24.87 3.66
CA SER A 40 0.47 25.43 4.35
C SER A 40 0.35 26.95 4.48
N ALA A 41 1.05 27.53 5.47
CA ALA A 41 1.16 28.98 5.62
C ALA A 41 2.47 29.37 6.30
N SER A 42 2.99 30.54 5.95
CA SER A 42 4.10 31.17 6.67
C SER A 42 3.68 31.76 8.02
N ASP A 43 2.40 32.09 8.16
CA ASP A 43 1.76 32.50 9.40
C ASP A 43 0.45 31.72 9.54
N LEU A 44 0.51 30.57 10.20
CA LEU A 44 -0.66 29.71 10.42
C LEU A 44 -1.79 30.44 11.13
N ARG A 45 -1.48 31.28 12.12
CA ARG A 45 -2.49 31.99 12.91
C ARG A 45 -3.25 32.97 12.04
N ARG A 46 -2.54 33.79 11.26
CA ARG A 46 -3.17 34.73 10.32
C ARG A 46 -3.95 34.00 9.23
N ARG A 47 -3.38 32.92 8.66
CA ARG A 47 -4.05 32.15 7.61
C ARG A 47 -5.33 31.50 8.10
N LEU A 48 -5.31 30.86 9.26
CA LEU A 48 -6.48 30.22 9.85
C LEU A 48 -7.55 31.25 10.23
N LYS A 49 -7.18 32.38 10.86
CA LYS A 49 -8.15 33.46 11.16
C LYS A 49 -8.85 34.01 9.93
N ALA A 50 -8.17 34.04 8.79
CA ALA A 50 -8.72 34.53 7.51
C ALA A 50 -9.28 33.41 6.63
N HIS A 51 -9.37 32.17 7.11
CA HIS A 51 -9.74 31.04 6.27
C HIS A 51 -11.27 31.05 6.02
N PRO A 52 -11.75 31.13 4.77
CA PRO A 52 -13.19 31.26 4.48
C PRO A 52 -14.04 30.15 5.10
N ARG A 53 -13.54 28.91 5.06
CA ARG A 53 -14.21 27.74 5.65
C ARG A 53 -14.42 27.84 7.16
N LEU A 54 -13.54 28.53 7.90
CA LEU A 54 -13.74 28.72 9.33
C LEU A 54 -14.92 29.64 9.64
N HIS A 55 -15.24 30.57 8.74
CA HIS A 55 -16.43 31.42 8.85
C HIS A 55 -17.70 30.70 8.37
N GLU A 56 -17.60 29.93 7.30
CA GLU A 56 -18.72 29.17 6.72
C GLU A 56 -19.21 28.05 7.64
N PHE A 57 -18.31 27.37 8.35
CA PHE A 57 -18.60 26.20 9.19
C PHE A 57 -18.42 26.46 10.69
N ALA A 58 -18.59 27.70 11.15
CA ALA A 58 -18.09 28.24 12.44
C ALA A 58 -18.26 27.37 13.71
N SER A 59 -19.26 26.48 13.79
CA SER A 59 -19.45 25.57 14.93
C SER A 59 -18.84 24.17 14.76
N ASN A 60 -18.44 23.79 13.54
CA ASN A 60 -18.17 22.41 13.13
C ASN A 60 -16.83 22.26 12.39
N VAL A 61 -15.85 23.14 12.67
CA VAL A 61 -14.49 22.98 12.12
C VAL A 61 -13.53 22.48 13.19
N ARG A 62 -12.86 21.38 12.87
CA ARG A 62 -11.73 20.88 13.64
C ARG A 62 -10.45 21.18 12.87
N ALA A 63 -9.58 21.97 13.48
CA ALA A 63 -8.29 22.35 12.91
C ALA A 63 -7.17 21.59 13.60
N TYR A 64 -6.30 20.99 12.80
CA TYR A 64 -5.04 20.39 13.21
C TYR A 64 -3.92 21.21 12.59
N ALA A 65 -2.92 21.56 13.39
CA ALA A 65 -1.79 22.33 12.94
C ALA A 65 -0.53 21.54 13.23
N VAL A 66 0.40 21.67 12.31
CA VAL A 66 1.61 20.90 12.21
C VAL A 66 2.71 21.94 12.14
N THR A 67 3.23 22.29 13.31
CA THR A 67 4.32 23.26 13.46
C THR A 67 5.60 22.50 13.75
N GLY A 68 6.67 22.79 13.02
CA GLY A 68 7.99 22.38 13.48
C GLY A 68 8.38 23.24 14.67
N GLY A 69 8.89 22.62 15.74
CA GLY A 69 9.52 23.34 16.85
C GLY A 69 10.84 24.03 16.47
N GLY A 70 11.17 24.13 15.17
CA GLY A 70 12.35 24.78 14.61
C GLY A 70 12.04 25.40 13.25
N ASP A 71 13.05 25.95 12.57
CA ASP A 71 12.93 26.62 11.26
C ASP A 71 12.43 25.68 10.15
N VAL A 72 11.12 25.44 10.10
CA VAL A 72 10.46 24.84 8.94
C VAL A 72 10.46 25.89 7.84
N SER A 73 11.18 25.61 6.76
CA SER A 73 11.15 26.51 5.62
C SER A 73 9.78 26.47 4.93
N PRO A 74 9.38 27.52 4.21
CA PRO A 74 8.14 27.51 3.42
C PRO A 74 8.06 26.33 2.43
N ASP A 75 9.20 25.89 1.88
CA ASP A 75 9.28 24.75 0.96
C ASP A 75 9.01 23.42 1.67
N GLU A 76 9.46 23.28 2.92
CA GLU A 76 9.20 22.10 3.73
C GLU A 76 7.75 22.01 4.18
N ALA A 77 7.15 23.14 4.56
CA ALA A 77 5.72 23.19 4.84
C ALA A 77 4.89 22.79 3.61
N ARG A 78 5.25 23.27 2.42
CA ARG A 78 4.60 22.85 1.16
C ARG A 78 4.81 21.37 0.84
N LEU A 79 5.98 20.83 1.15
CA LEU A 79 6.25 19.40 0.98
C LEU A 79 5.35 18.56 1.90
N VAL A 80 5.26 18.92 3.19
CA VAL A 80 4.40 18.22 4.16
C VAL A 80 2.92 18.34 3.78
N GLU A 81 2.48 19.50 3.30
CA GLU A 81 1.14 19.71 2.73
C GLU A 81 0.85 18.71 1.59
N ARG A 82 1.74 18.62 0.59
CA ARG A 82 1.58 17.68 -0.53
C ARG A 82 1.53 16.23 -0.07
N LEU A 83 2.39 15.87 0.88
CA LEU A 83 2.42 14.51 1.44
C LEU A 83 1.11 14.19 2.16
N LEU A 84 0.58 15.11 2.96
CA LEU A 84 -0.72 14.95 3.62
C LEU A 84 -1.89 14.87 2.62
N ILE A 85 -1.90 15.71 1.58
CA ILE A 85 -2.88 15.63 0.49
C ILE A 85 -2.83 14.25 -0.17
N ALA A 86 -1.63 13.74 -0.48
CA ALA A 86 -1.46 12.43 -1.09
C ALA A 86 -2.00 11.30 -0.19
N GLN A 87 -1.81 11.40 1.14
CA GLN A 87 -2.33 10.43 2.10
C GLN A 87 -3.86 10.47 2.20
N PHE A 88 -4.47 11.65 2.26
CA PHE A 88 -5.93 11.77 2.41
C PHE A 88 -6.72 11.60 1.11
N SER A 89 -6.13 11.94 -0.04
CA SER A 89 -6.85 11.91 -1.32
C SER A 89 -6.81 10.55 -2.02
N ALA A 90 -6.08 9.56 -1.47
CA ALA A 90 -5.82 8.29 -2.13
C ALA A 90 -5.39 8.46 -3.61
N LEU A 91 -4.56 9.47 -3.90
CA LEU A 91 -4.02 9.76 -5.22
C LEU A 91 -2.56 9.29 -5.33
N PRO A 92 -2.30 8.03 -5.78
CA PRO A 92 -0.94 7.48 -5.89
C PRO A 92 0.03 8.32 -6.73
N GLN A 93 -0.49 9.14 -7.65
CA GLN A 93 0.31 9.91 -8.59
C GLN A 93 1.12 11.04 -7.92
N LEU A 94 0.61 11.62 -6.83
CA LEU A 94 1.32 12.66 -6.05
C LEU A 94 2.51 12.09 -5.27
N ASN A 95 2.50 10.80 -4.92
CA ASN A 95 3.62 10.12 -4.26
C ASN A 95 4.80 9.82 -5.20
N ARG A 96 4.64 10.00 -6.52
CA ARG A 96 5.66 9.65 -7.53
C ARG A 96 6.55 10.82 -7.94
N GLN A 97 6.16 12.04 -7.64
CA GLN A 97 6.98 13.22 -7.93
C GLN A 97 7.86 13.52 -6.72
N LEU A 98 9.12 13.09 -6.78
CA LEU A 98 10.16 13.69 -5.93
C LEU A 98 10.15 15.20 -6.20
N PRO A 99 10.20 16.06 -5.16
CA PRO A 99 10.25 17.50 -5.38
C PRO A 99 11.46 17.84 -6.26
N SER A 100 11.20 18.33 -7.48
CA SER A 100 12.21 18.88 -8.37
C SER A 100 12.59 20.27 -7.84
N GLY A 101 13.47 20.32 -6.84
CA GLY A 101 13.89 21.57 -6.21
C GLY A 101 14.62 21.34 -4.89
N ARG A 102 15.12 22.46 -4.33
CA ARG A 102 16.02 22.61 -3.15
C ARG A 102 15.46 22.07 -1.82
N CYS A 103 14.79 20.93 -1.82
CA CYS A 103 14.52 20.21 -0.59
C CYS A 103 15.88 19.82 -0.01
N ALA A 104 16.16 20.32 1.20
CA ALA A 104 17.31 19.87 1.98
C ALA A 104 17.32 18.33 2.01
N SER A 105 18.53 17.76 2.00
CA SER A 105 18.94 16.35 1.86
C SER A 105 17.84 15.28 1.78
N PHE A 106 18.06 14.22 1.00
CA PHE A 106 17.15 13.06 0.92
C PHE A 106 16.66 12.59 2.31
N GLU A 107 17.53 12.58 3.32
CA GLU A 107 17.20 12.29 4.72
C GLU A 107 16.09 13.19 5.29
N ARG A 108 16.11 14.50 5.02
CA ARG A 108 15.08 15.43 5.47
C ARG A 108 13.75 15.17 4.76
N TYR A 109 13.77 14.83 3.47
CA TYR A 109 12.56 14.39 2.75
C TYR A 109 11.96 13.11 3.36
N VAL A 110 12.78 12.12 3.69
CA VAL A 110 12.32 10.89 4.39
C VAL A 110 11.71 11.24 5.74
N GLY A 111 12.38 12.11 6.52
CA GLY A 111 11.86 12.61 7.79
C GLY A 111 10.50 13.29 7.64
N TRP A 112 10.29 14.09 6.60
CA TRP A 112 9.00 14.75 6.33
C TRP A 112 7.90 13.78 5.90
N ARG A 113 8.25 12.73 5.14
CA ARG A 113 7.30 11.67 4.73
C ARG A 113 6.85 10.83 5.92
N ALA A 114 7.80 10.39 6.73
CA ALA A 114 7.59 9.72 8.00
C ALA A 114 6.64 10.53 8.89
N PHE A 115 6.95 11.81 9.02
CA PHE A 115 6.18 12.76 9.80
C PHE A 115 4.75 12.96 9.28
N ALA A 116 4.56 13.16 7.97
CA ALA A 116 3.24 13.29 7.37
C ALA A 116 2.38 12.02 7.53
N GLY A 117 2.99 10.82 7.48
CA GLY A 117 2.31 9.56 7.78
C GLY A 117 1.83 9.48 9.24
N ALA A 118 2.70 9.84 10.19
CA ALA A 118 2.34 9.89 11.62
C ALA A 118 1.25 10.95 11.89
N ALA A 119 1.33 12.09 11.23
CA ALA A 119 0.33 13.16 11.28
C ALA A 119 -1.05 12.69 10.83
N ALA A 120 -1.12 12.07 9.65
CA ALA A 120 -2.36 11.54 9.10
C ALA A 120 -2.98 10.49 10.02
N MET A 121 -2.17 9.61 10.62
CA MET A 121 -2.60 8.62 11.60
C MET A 121 -3.18 9.24 12.87
N LEU A 122 -2.51 10.24 13.44
CA LEU A 122 -3.01 10.92 14.64
C LEU A 122 -4.35 11.60 14.37
N ILE A 123 -4.46 12.29 13.23
CA ILE A 123 -5.70 12.90 12.78
C ILE A 123 -6.78 11.81 12.64
N ALA A 124 -6.51 10.71 11.95
CA ALA A 124 -7.45 9.62 11.74
C ALA A 124 -7.89 8.89 13.01
N ARG A 125 -7.02 8.81 14.03
CA ARG A 125 -7.38 8.27 15.34
C ARG A 125 -8.34 9.19 16.09
N SER A 126 -8.16 10.50 15.96
CA SER A 126 -9.09 11.48 16.52
C SER A 126 -10.39 11.62 15.71
N GLU A 127 -10.40 11.10 14.48
CA GLU A 127 -11.44 11.35 13.48
C GLU A 127 -12.00 10.05 12.89
N PRO A 128 -13.07 9.48 13.50
CA PRO A 128 -13.65 8.22 13.05
C PRO A 128 -14.02 8.20 11.56
N ALA A 129 -14.44 9.34 11.01
CA ALA A 129 -14.78 9.50 9.59
C ALA A 129 -13.58 9.31 8.66
N LEU A 130 -12.37 9.62 9.12
CA LEU A 130 -11.13 9.48 8.33
C LEU A 130 -10.46 8.12 8.51
N ARG A 131 -10.88 7.34 9.51
CA ARG A 131 -10.26 6.05 9.87
C ARG A 131 -10.23 5.05 8.71
N LEU A 132 -11.27 5.01 7.88
CA LEU A 132 -11.33 4.14 6.69
C LEU A 132 -10.35 4.58 5.59
N LEU A 133 -10.22 5.90 5.34
CA LEU A 133 -9.30 6.45 4.35
C LEU A 133 -7.84 6.20 4.75
N SER A 134 -7.52 6.38 6.03
CA SER A 134 -6.17 6.16 6.54
C SER A 134 -5.79 4.69 6.59
N LEU A 135 -6.72 3.80 6.97
CA LEU A 135 -6.49 2.35 6.89
C LEU A 135 -6.32 1.87 5.45
N GLN A 136 -7.00 2.47 4.47
CA GLN A 136 -6.79 2.18 3.04
C GLN A 136 -5.45 2.70 2.53
N ALA A 137 -5.03 3.91 2.93
CA ALA A 137 -3.71 4.45 2.58
C ALA A 137 -2.56 3.64 3.23
N LEU A 138 -2.77 3.15 4.46
CA LEU A 138 -1.87 2.23 5.17
C LEU A 138 -1.83 0.84 4.52
N ALA A 139 -2.99 0.26 4.19
CA ALA A 139 -3.10 -1.07 3.59
C ALA A 139 -2.65 -1.11 2.12
N ALA A 140 -2.75 0.01 1.40
CA ALA A 140 -2.18 0.13 0.06
C ALA A 140 -0.65 0.09 0.07
N GLY A 141 -0.01 0.36 1.22
CA GLY A 141 1.41 0.61 1.31
C GLY A 141 1.87 1.74 0.37
N PRO A 142 3.12 2.17 0.45
CA PRO A 142 3.67 3.02 -0.60
C PRO A 142 3.82 2.17 -1.86
N SER A 143 2.94 2.36 -2.85
CA SER A 143 3.25 1.98 -4.22
C SER A 143 4.34 2.91 -4.74
N MET A 144 5.59 2.63 -4.39
CA MET A 144 6.74 3.04 -5.20
C MET A 144 6.60 2.39 -6.58
N PRO A 145 7.20 2.96 -7.64
CA PRO A 145 7.38 2.20 -8.88
C PRO A 145 7.84 0.79 -8.55
N VAL A 146 7.27 -0.20 -9.24
CA VAL A 146 7.40 -1.66 -9.00
C VAL A 146 8.86 -2.12 -8.83
N GLU A 147 9.81 -1.31 -9.30
CA GLU A 147 11.24 -1.46 -9.15
C GLU A 147 11.77 -1.37 -7.70
N HIS A 148 11.03 -0.82 -6.72
CA HIS A 148 11.58 -0.56 -5.36
C HIS A 148 10.77 -1.10 -4.17
N GLY A 149 9.80 -2.02 -4.36
CA GLY A 149 9.13 -2.65 -3.21
C GLY A 149 10.12 -3.44 -2.34
N VAL A 150 10.43 -2.96 -1.13
CA VAL A 150 11.60 -3.42 -0.35
C VAL A 150 11.33 -4.76 0.36
N TYR A 151 10.18 -4.93 0.99
CA TYR A 151 9.82 -6.16 1.72
C TYR A 151 8.30 -6.38 1.82
N ALA A 152 7.89 -7.58 2.23
CA ALA A 152 6.50 -7.93 2.57
C ALA A 152 6.43 -8.60 3.96
N ALA A 153 5.39 -8.30 4.74
CA ALA A 153 5.18 -8.90 6.07
C ALA A 153 4.29 -10.14 5.97
N LEU A 154 4.68 -11.23 6.66
CA LEU A 154 3.81 -12.39 6.83
C LEU A 154 3.02 -12.25 8.14
N VAL A 155 1.71 -12.06 8.04
CA VAL A 155 0.82 -12.02 9.21
C VAL A 155 0.68 -13.45 9.75
N PRO A 156 0.99 -13.71 11.03
CA PRO A 156 0.73 -15.01 11.63
C PRO A 156 -0.78 -15.26 11.63
N THR A 157 -1.23 -16.30 10.92
CA THR A 157 -2.61 -16.76 11.01
C THR A 157 -2.84 -17.31 12.41
N SER A 158 -3.74 -16.70 13.18
CA SER A 158 -4.24 -17.21 14.44
C SER A 158 -4.96 -18.54 14.21
N GLY A 159 -4.23 -19.64 14.40
CA GLY A 159 -4.74 -21.00 14.19
C GLY A 159 -3.62 -21.91 13.73
N GLY A 160 -2.98 -22.58 14.69
CA GLY A 160 -1.88 -23.50 14.44
C GLY A 160 -2.29 -24.64 13.51
N VAL A 161 -1.79 -24.58 12.27
CA VAL A 161 -1.42 -25.77 11.49
C VAL A 161 -0.16 -25.40 10.72
N GLU A 162 0.99 -25.78 11.26
CA GLU A 162 2.23 -25.87 10.49
C GLU A 162 1.98 -26.86 9.35
N LYS A 163 1.57 -26.36 8.17
CA LYS A 163 1.54 -27.19 6.98
C LYS A 163 2.98 -27.51 6.60
N ARG A 164 3.44 -28.70 7.00
CA ARG A 164 4.70 -29.30 6.52
C ARG A 164 4.77 -29.15 5.01
N LEU A 165 5.83 -28.51 4.53
CA LEU A 165 6.16 -28.44 3.11
C LEU A 165 6.52 -29.87 2.64
N ASP A 166 5.76 -30.42 1.69
CA ASP A 166 5.93 -31.79 1.16
C ASP A 166 7.26 -32.05 0.42
N ARG A 167 8.17 -31.07 0.36
CA ARG A 167 9.54 -31.23 -0.15
C ARG A 167 10.52 -30.49 0.76
N PRO A 168 11.72 -31.04 1.01
CA PRO A 168 12.74 -30.37 1.79
C PRO A 168 13.17 -29.11 1.04
N VAL A 169 12.70 -27.96 1.47
CA VAL A 169 13.35 -26.72 1.10
C VAL A 169 14.63 -26.64 1.92
N ARG A 170 15.77 -26.51 1.25
CA ARG A 170 17.06 -26.25 1.92
C ARG A 170 17.04 -24.82 2.44
N ALA A 171 16.42 -24.63 3.60
CA ALA A 171 16.59 -23.41 4.38
C ALA A 171 17.87 -23.55 5.19
N ARG A 172 18.78 -22.58 5.05
CA ARG A 172 19.94 -22.48 5.94
C ARG A 172 19.64 -21.39 6.96
N SER A 173 19.66 -21.78 8.24
CA SER A 173 19.65 -20.81 9.34
C SER A 173 21.09 -20.39 9.59
N VAL A 174 21.37 -19.11 9.44
CA VAL A 174 22.72 -18.57 9.63
C VAL A 174 22.65 -17.48 10.70
N GLN A 175 23.66 -17.43 11.59
CA GLN A 175 23.78 -16.32 12.53
C GLN A 175 24.28 -15.09 11.78
N PHE A 176 23.73 -13.92 12.08
CA PHE A 176 24.02 -12.72 11.28
C PHE A 176 25.51 -12.35 11.25
N ALA A 177 26.23 -12.58 12.34
CA ALA A 177 27.67 -12.37 12.43
C ALA A 177 28.47 -13.19 11.39
N SER A 178 28.04 -14.43 11.09
CA SER A 178 28.73 -15.29 10.12
C SER A 178 28.38 -14.99 8.66
N VAL A 179 27.38 -14.14 8.40
CA VAL A 179 26.95 -13.76 7.03
C VAL A 179 27.81 -12.60 6.49
N MET A 180 28.32 -11.74 7.38
CA MET A 180 29.11 -10.58 7.01
C MET A 180 30.53 -10.93 6.53
N ASP A 181 31.06 -12.09 6.92
CA ASP A 181 32.47 -12.43 6.69
C ASP A 181 32.73 -13.28 5.43
N GLU A 182 31.76 -14.06 4.90
CA GLU A 182 32.07 -15.03 3.81
C GLU A 182 31.10 -15.07 2.61
N GLU A 183 29.83 -14.64 2.69
CA GLU A 183 28.81 -15.13 1.72
C GLU A 183 27.99 -14.07 0.95
N LEU A 184 28.24 -12.76 1.10
CA LEU A 184 27.48 -11.72 0.37
C LEU A 184 27.85 -11.56 -1.13
N GLY A 185 28.56 -12.54 -1.69
CA GLY A 185 28.90 -12.64 -3.11
C GLY A 185 27.67 -12.75 -4.02
N VAL A 186 27.21 -11.59 -4.51
CA VAL A 186 26.59 -11.28 -5.82
C VAL A 186 25.29 -12.00 -6.22
N VAL A 187 24.82 -13.07 -5.57
CA VAL A 187 23.55 -13.71 -6.01
C VAL A 187 22.33 -13.05 -5.34
N PRO A 188 21.40 -12.45 -6.10
CA PRO A 188 20.18 -11.85 -5.56
C PRO A 188 19.21 -12.95 -5.12
N GLN A 189 19.44 -13.52 -3.94
CA GLN A 189 18.52 -14.46 -3.31
C GLN A 189 17.54 -13.71 -2.39
N PRO A 190 16.25 -14.03 -2.40
CA PRO A 190 15.30 -13.50 -1.43
C PRO A 190 15.68 -13.98 -0.02
N ALA A 191 15.46 -13.12 0.97
CA ALA A 191 15.84 -13.40 2.36
C ALA A 191 14.66 -13.16 3.30
N ILE A 192 14.55 -13.95 4.36
CA ILE A 192 13.52 -13.76 5.38
C ILE A 192 14.21 -13.42 6.70
N LEU A 193 13.81 -12.29 7.27
CA LEU A 193 14.17 -11.91 8.62
C LEU A 193 13.03 -12.30 9.56
N LYS A 194 13.33 -13.20 10.50
CA LYS A 194 12.31 -13.84 11.33
C LYS A 194 11.76 -12.92 12.42
N ALA A 195 10.48 -13.10 12.74
CA ALA A 195 9.89 -12.58 13.97
C ALA A 195 10.75 -12.99 15.18
N GLY A 196 10.82 -12.11 16.17
CA GLY A 196 11.71 -12.25 17.33
C GLY A 196 13.14 -11.76 17.08
N SER A 197 13.55 -11.47 15.84
CA SER A 197 14.86 -10.88 15.57
C SER A 197 14.95 -9.49 16.18
N GLU A 198 16.04 -9.25 16.91
CA GLU A 198 16.35 -7.92 17.43
C GLU A 198 17.08 -7.13 16.35
N ILE A 199 16.74 -5.86 16.21
CA ILE A 199 17.33 -4.96 15.23
C ILE A 199 17.71 -3.66 15.91
N LEU A 200 18.83 -3.07 15.51
CA LEU A 200 19.14 -1.70 15.89
C LEU A 200 18.16 -0.75 15.18
N LEU A 201 17.54 0.14 15.95
CA LEU A 201 16.68 1.20 15.44
C LEU A 201 17.47 2.44 15.06
N LYS A 202 18.65 2.62 15.65
CA LYS A 202 19.53 3.75 15.37
C LYS A 202 20.02 3.69 13.93
N ALA A 203 19.84 4.80 13.21
CA ALA A 203 20.44 4.98 11.90
C ALA A 203 21.97 5.04 12.04
N THR A 204 22.69 4.19 11.31
CA THR A 204 24.12 4.39 11.12
C THR A 204 24.32 5.33 9.93
N GLN A 205 25.32 6.21 9.98
CA GLN A 205 25.64 7.11 8.85
C GLN A 205 25.93 6.37 7.54
N SER A 206 26.31 5.09 7.64
CA SER A 206 26.59 4.20 6.52
C SER A 206 25.35 3.48 5.96
N MET A 207 24.16 3.65 6.55
CA MET A 207 23.00 2.89 6.13
C MET A 207 22.44 3.40 4.80
N PRO A 208 22.26 2.52 3.78
CA PRO A 208 21.62 2.90 2.55
C PRO A 208 20.23 3.48 2.81
N SER A 209 19.89 4.53 2.09
CA SER A 209 18.65 5.29 2.30
C SER A 209 17.37 4.44 2.17
N GLY A 210 17.39 3.43 1.29
CA GLY A 210 16.30 2.44 1.16
C GLY A 210 16.13 1.56 2.39
N ALA A 211 17.22 1.19 3.09
CA ALA A 211 17.14 0.40 4.32
C ALA A 211 16.65 1.22 5.51
N LEU A 212 17.03 2.50 5.60
CA LEU A 212 16.48 3.44 6.58
C LEU A 212 14.96 3.59 6.40
N MET A 213 14.51 3.79 5.16
CA MET A 213 13.09 3.89 4.83
C MET A 213 12.35 2.62 5.26
N ALA A 214 12.90 1.46 4.90
CA ALA A 214 12.30 0.18 5.20
C ALA A 214 12.15 -0.05 6.71
N ARG A 215 13.17 0.29 7.51
CA ARG A 215 13.10 0.25 8.98
C ARG A 215 12.03 1.17 9.53
N PHE A 216 11.98 2.40 9.02
CA PHE A 216 10.98 3.38 9.45
C PHE A 216 9.56 2.86 9.15
N GLU A 217 9.34 2.36 7.94
CA GLU A 217 8.08 1.75 7.53
C GLU A 217 7.71 0.55 8.41
N ALA A 218 8.66 -0.32 8.72
CA ALA A 218 8.40 -1.51 9.54
C ALA A 218 8.01 -1.10 10.97
N ARG A 219 8.66 -0.09 11.53
CA ARG A 219 8.36 0.45 12.87
C ARG A 219 7.00 1.10 12.88
N PHE A 220 6.72 1.91 11.85
CA PHE A 220 5.45 2.58 11.67
C PHE A 220 4.27 1.61 11.47
N ALA A 221 4.49 0.50 10.76
CA ALA A 221 3.51 -0.55 10.55
C ALA A 221 3.31 -1.47 11.77
N GLY A 222 4.00 -1.21 12.90
CA GLY A 222 3.93 -2.04 14.10
C GLY A 222 4.58 -3.42 13.94
N LEU A 223 5.43 -3.58 12.92
CA LEU A 223 6.18 -4.81 12.66
C LEU A 223 7.43 -4.89 13.54
N ILE A 224 7.79 -3.80 14.22
CA ILE A 224 8.88 -3.73 15.19
C ILE A 224 8.33 -3.23 16.53
N GLU A 225 8.46 -4.05 17.57
CA GLU A 225 8.24 -3.71 18.97
C GLU A 225 9.51 -3.05 19.54
N GLU A 226 9.41 -1.84 20.07
CA GLU A 226 10.55 -1.17 20.71
C GLU A 226 10.90 -1.83 22.05
N LEU A 227 12.13 -2.34 22.17
CA LEU A 227 12.66 -2.89 23.42
C LEU A 227 13.44 -1.83 24.20
N SER A 228 14.17 -0.96 23.47
CA SER A 228 14.91 0.18 24.00
C SER A 228 14.95 1.30 22.95
N PRO A 229 15.47 2.51 23.28
CA PRO A 229 15.61 3.59 22.29
C PRO A 229 16.39 3.20 21.04
N ASP A 230 17.36 2.29 21.18
CA ASP A 230 18.25 1.89 20.10
C ASP A 230 17.96 0.48 19.57
N THR A 231 17.08 -0.30 20.19
CA THR A 231 16.76 -1.68 19.79
C THR A 231 15.27 -1.95 19.72
N GLY A 232 14.86 -2.69 18.70
CA GLY A 232 13.51 -3.20 18.55
C GLY A 232 13.52 -4.69 18.19
N ARG A 233 12.38 -5.36 18.37
CA ARG A 233 12.16 -6.76 18.04
C ARG A 233 11.11 -6.86 16.96
N LEU A 234 11.36 -7.66 15.93
CA LEU A 234 10.35 -7.90 14.91
C LEU A 234 9.17 -8.70 15.47
N THR A 235 7.95 -8.24 15.24
CA THR A 235 6.71 -8.93 15.63
C THR A 235 6.21 -9.90 14.56
N SER A 236 6.73 -9.79 13.33
CA SER A 236 6.38 -10.61 12.17
C SER A 236 7.59 -10.91 11.29
N ASP A 237 7.52 -12.00 10.52
CA ASP A 237 8.51 -12.30 9.49
C ASP A 237 8.48 -11.24 8.38
N LEU A 238 9.65 -10.71 8.01
CA LEU A 238 9.84 -9.80 6.89
C LEU A 238 10.54 -10.52 5.74
N VAL A 239 9.94 -10.46 4.54
CA VAL A 239 10.50 -11.06 3.32
C VAL A 239 11.12 -9.97 2.46
N PHE A 240 12.43 -10.03 2.24
CA PHE A 240 13.18 -9.10 1.41
C PHE A 240 13.44 -9.66 0.01
N ARG A 241 13.48 -8.76 -0.98
CA ARG A 241 13.78 -9.13 -2.37
C ARG A 241 15.21 -9.61 -2.58
N SER A 242 16.15 -9.14 -1.77
CA SER A 242 17.54 -9.56 -1.82
C SER A 242 18.16 -9.64 -0.42
N ALA A 243 19.12 -10.54 -0.26
CA ALA A 243 19.95 -10.64 0.94
C ALA A 243 20.65 -9.30 1.24
N SER A 244 21.18 -8.58 0.25
CA SER A 244 21.84 -7.29 0.45
C SER A 244 20.92 -6.23 1.07
N MET A 245 19.64 -6.21 0.67
CA MET A 245 18.67 -5.27 1.19
C MET A 245 18.27 -5.59 2.63
N MET A 246 18.10 -6.88 2.94
CA MET A 246 17.91 -7.33 4.30
C MET A 246 19.16 -7.04 5.15
N THR A 247 20.37 -7.31 4.66
CA THR A 247 21.63 -7.00 5.34
C THR A 247 21.72 -5.52 5.66
N ALA A 248 21.38 -4.65 4.70
CA ALA A 248 21.28 -3.22 4.95
C ALA A 248 20.20 -2.90 6.00
N PHE A 249 19.06 -3.60 5.98
CA PHE A 249 18.00 -3.48 6.98
C PHE A 249 18.40 -3.95 8.37
N VAL A 250 19.36 -4.87 8.53
CA VAL A 250 19.82 -5.32 9.85
C VAL A 250 21.23 -4.88 10.19
N LEU A 251 21.85 -4.05 9.34
CA LEU A 251 23.22 -3.58 9.53
C LEU A 251 23.36 -2.92 10.91
N GLY A 252 24.35 -3.40 11.67
CA GLY A 252 24.60 -3.02 13.07
C GLY A 252 23.85 -3.85 14.11
N SER A 253 22.86 -4.67 13.74
CA SER A 253 22.22 -5.59 14.69
C SER A 253 23.14 -6.77 15.03
N THR A 254 23.21 -7.11 16.32
CA THR A 254 24.05 -8.21 16.82
C THR A 254 23.28 -9.52 16.97
N ARG A 255 21.94 -9.51 16.88
CA ARG A 255 21.09 -10.67 17.23
C ARG A 255 19.86 -10.83 16.33
N GLY A 256 19.97 -11.71 15.34
CA GLY A 256 18.84 -12.12 14.51
C GLY A 256 19.06 -13.50 13.89
N GLN A 257 17.98 -14.23 13.66
CA GLN A 257 18.02 -15.47 12.88
C GLN A 257 17.73 -15.13 11.41
N LEU A 258 18.73 -15.38 10.56
CA LEU A 258 18.59 -15.27 9.12
C LEU A 258 18.17 -16.62 8.54
N GLN A 259 17.12 -16.63 7.72
CA GLN A 259 16.85 -17.74 6.81
C GLN A 259 17.12 -17.34 5.36
N LEU A 260 18.13 -17.97 4.76
CA LEU A 260 18.44 -17.89 3.34
C LEU A 260 17.81 -19.04 2.58
N TRP A 261 17.40 -18.76 1.33
CA TRP A 261 16.68 -19.70 0.47
C TRP A 261 17.34 -19.78 -0.89
N ASP A 262 17.90 -20.96 -1.21
CA ASP A 262 18.43 -21.24 -2.55
C ASP A 262 17.33 -21.14 -3.63
N ARG A 263 16.08 -21.46 -3.25
CA ARG A 263 14.86 -21.30 -4.04
C ARG A 263 13.69 -20.99 -3.09
N PRO A 264 12.96 -19.88 -3.24
CA PRO A 264 11.91 -19.48 -2.29
C PRO A 264 10.80 -20.54 -2.15
N PRO A 265 10.10 -20.63 -0.99
CA PRO A 265 8.94 -21.49 -0.80
C PRO A 265 7.77 -20.85 -1.54
N LEU A 266 7.75 -20.90 -2.86
CA LEU A 266 6.68 -20.30 -3.64
C LEU A 266 5.35 -21.07 -3.53
N ARG A 267 5.26 -22.06 -2.62
CA ARG A 267 3.98 -22.58 -2.11
C ARG A 267 3.57 -21.82 -0.86
N GLY A 268 3.18 -20.56 -1.02
CA GLY A 268 2.62 -19.74 0.06
C GLY A 268 2.95 -18.26 -0.09
N ALA A 269 4.16 -17.93 -0.51
CA ALA A 269 4.62 -16.57 -0.77
C ALA A 269 4.70 -16.24 -2.28
N ARG A 270 3.74 -16.73 -3.08
CA ARG A 270 3.52 -16.16 -4.42
C ARG A 270 3.02 -14.74 -4.21
N SER A 271 3.88 -13.76 -4.48
CA SER A 271 3.53 -12.36 -4.73
C SER A 271 2.24 -11.88 -4.06
N GLN A 272 2.38 -11.25 -2.90
CA GLN A 272 1.50 -10.12 -2.53
C GLN A 272 1.78 -8.88 -3.42
N LEU A 273 2.40 -9.07 -4.60
CA LEU A 273 2.61 -8.04 -5.61
C LEU A 273 1.32 -7.95 -6.44
N ALA A 274 0.59 -6.86 -6.20
CA ALA A 274 -0.76 -6.56 -6.69
C ALA A 274 -1.86 -7.43 -6.07
N LEU A 275 -2.81 -6.79 -5.37
CA LEU A 275 -4.10 -7.40 -5.05
C LEU A 275 -4.68 -7.98 -6.37
N PRO A 276 -5.34 -9.17 -6.38
CA PRO A 276 -5.90 -9.79 -7.59
C PRO A 276 -6.94 -8.94 -8.35
N LEU A 277 -7.22 -7.75 -7.86
CA LEU A 277 -8.28 -6.87 -8.30
C LEU A 277 -7.94 -6.16 -9.60
N ASP A 278 -6.72 -5.62 -9.73
CA ASP A 278 -6.29 -4.93 -10.95
C ASP A 278 -5.61 -5.87 -11.97
N PHE A 279 -5.47 -7.15 -11.62
CA PHE A 279 -4.73 -8.15 -12.38
C PHE A 279 -5.17 -8.24 -13.85
N TRP A 280 -6.47 -8.14 -14.09
CA TRP A 280 -7.07 -8.17 -15.42
C TRP A 280 -6.74 -6.94 -16.29
N ARG A 281 -6.36 -5.81 -15.66
CA ARG A 281 -5.97 -4.56 -16.35
C ARG A 281 -4.47 -4.46 -16.60
N SER A 282 -3.66 -5.08 -15.75
CA SER A 282 -2.20 -4.91 -15.70
C SER A 282 -1.42 -6.00 -16.43
N HIS A 283 -2.05 -7.13 -16.77
CA HIS A 283 -1.38 -8.27 -17.37
C HIS A 283 -1.90 -8.62 -18.76
N ASP A 284 -0.97 -9.06 -19.61
CA ASP A 284 -1.26 -9.63 -20.91
C ASP A 284 -2.05 -10.95 -20.78
N VAL A 285 -2.91 -11.23 -21.75
CA VAL A 285 -3.71 -12.46 -21.83
C VAL A 285 -2.87 -13.73 -21.65
N HIS A 286 -1.66 -13.79 -22.19
CA HIS A 286 -0.82 -14.98 -22.08
C HIS A 286 -0.38 -15.23 -20.63
N VAL A 287 -0.20 -14.17 -19.85
CA VAL A 287 0.07 -14.26 -18.42
C VAL A 287 -1.20 -14.65 -17.67
N LEU A 288 -2.35 -14.09 -18.05
CA LEU A 288 -3.64 -14.45 -17.46
C LEU A 288 -4.01 -15.92 -17.68
N ARG A 289 -3.73 -16.49 -18.86
CA ARG A 289 -3.96 -17.91 -19.16
C ARG A 289 -3.10 -18.85 -18.30
N ARG A 290 -1.93 -18.40 -17.85
CA ARG A 290 -1.08 -19.16 -16.92
C ARG A 290 -1.56 -19.08 -15.48
N ALA A 291 -2.37 -18.07 -15.13
CA ALA A 291 -3.04 -18.02 -13.84
C ALA A 291 -4.11 -19.12 -13.79
N ARG A 292 -4.07 -19.99 -12.78
CA ARG A 292 -5.07 -21.04 -12.66
C ARG A 292 -6.39 -20.40 -12.25
N PRO A 293 -7.50 -20.56 -13.00
CA PRO A 293 -8.80 -19.97 -12.64
C PRO A 293 -9.25 -20.32 -11.22
N ILE A 294 -8.83 -21.48 -10.69
CA ILE A 294 -9.12 -21.92 -9.33
C ILE A 294 -8.50 -21.04 -8.25
N ASP A 295 -7.32 -20.47 -8.49
CA ASP A 295 -6.63 -19.61 -7.52
C ASP A 295 -7.36 -18.27 -7.41
N ILE A 296 -7.80 -17.73 -8.56
CA ILE A 296 -8.60 -16.50 -8.66
C ILE A 296 -9.95 -16.68 -7.95
N ARG A 297 -10.66 -17.79 -8.22
CA ARG A 297 -11.95 -18.10 -7.57
C ARG A 297 -11.82 -18.25 -6.06
N ARG A 298 -10.77 -18.93 -5.58
CA ARG A 298 -10.53 -19.10 -4.14
C ARG A 298 -10.30 -17.76 -3.45
N ALA A 299 -9.57 -16.84 -4.09
CA ALA A 299 -9.36 -15.50 -3.56
C ALA A 299 -10.67 -14.69 -3.47
N PHE A 300 -11.61 -14.86 -4.42
CA PHE A 300 -12.88 -14.14 -4.40
C PHE A 300 -13.97 -14.77 -3.54
N ALA A 301 -13.90 -16.08 -3.29
CA ALA A 301 -14.89 -16.78 -2.48
C ALA A 301 -14.98 -16.25 -1.02
N SER A 302 -13.93 -15.59 -0.51
CA SER A 302 -13.92 -14.96 0.81
C SER A 302 -14.40 -13.51 0.81
N VAL A 303 -14.60 -12.90 -0.36
CA VAL A 303 -15.08 -11.51 -0.50
C VAL A 303 -16.60 -11.53 -0.54
N SER A 304 -17.24 -10.54 0.10
CA SER A 304 -18.68 -10.30 -0.01
C SER A 304 -18.92 -8.89 -0.53
N ILE A 305 -19.77 -8.73 -1.54
CA ILE A 305 -20.20 -7.41 -2.03
C ILE A 305 -21.61 -7.16 -1.48
N MET A 306 -21.75 -6.11 -0.67
CA MET A 306 -23.03 -5.74 -0.07
C MET A 306 -24.06 -5.41 -1.17
N LYS A 307 -25.30 -5.91 -1.02
CA LYS A 307 -26.42 -5.74 -1.97
C LYS A 307 -26.24 -6.38 -3.35
N GLU A 308 -25.31 -7.34 -3.50
CA GLU A 308 -25.14 -8.11 -4.73
C GLU A 308 -25.44 -9.60 -4.49
N PRO A 309 -26.71 -10.04 -4.60
CA PRO A 309 -27.11 -11.41 -4.28
C PRO A 309 -26.46 -12.46 -5.19
N ASP A 310 -26.08 -12.09 -6.41
CA ASP A 310 -25.43 -12.99 -7.37
C ASP A 310 -23.91 -13.09 -7.20
N TRP A 311 -23.30 -12.25 -6.34
CA TRP A 311 -21.85 -12.25 -6.13
C TRP A 311 -21.28 -13.63 -5.73
N PRO A 312 -21.86 -14.36 -4.76
CA PRO A 312 -21.33 -15.67 -4.38
C PRO A 312 -21.31 -16.68 -5.54
N ARG A 313 -22.26 -16.58 -6.49
CA ARG A 313 -22.30 -17.43 -7.69
C ARG A 313 -21.23 -17.01 -8.68
N ALA A 314 -21.11 -15.71 -8.95
CA ALA A 314 -20.08 -15.16 -9.83
C ALA A 314 -18.66 -15.49 -9.33
N ALA A 315 -18.39 -15.30 -8.03
CA ALA A 315 -17.11 -15.58 -7.39
C ALA A 315 -16.70 -17.06 -7.47
N ARG A 316 -17.68 -17.98 -7.51
CA ARG A 316 -17.45 -19.43 -7.70
C ARG A 316 -17.25 -19.83 -9.16
N GLY A 317 -17.35 -18.90 -10.10
CA GLY A 317 -17.16 -19.15 -11.53
C GLY A 317 -18.45 -19.49 -12.28
N TYR A 318 -19.63 -19.14 -11.75
CA TYR A 318 -20.89 -19.28 -12.49
C TYR A 318 -21.01 -18.15 -13.53
N ALA A 319 -20.71 -18.47 -14.79
CA ALA A 319 -20.59 -17.48 -15.87
C ALA A 319 -21.83 -16.58 -16.05
N PRO A 320 -23.09 -17.06 -16.02
CA PRO A 320 -24.25 -16.18 -16.18
C PRO A 320 -24.33 -15.08 -15.10
N ALA A 321 -24.02 -15.41 -13.84
CA ALA A 321 -23.98 -14.41 -12.77
C ALA A 321 -22.84 -13.41 -12.97
N ALA A 322 -21.65 -13.87 -13.35
CA ALA A 322 -20.51 -12.98 -13.60
C ALA A 322 -20.79 -12.02 -14.77
N ILE A 323 -21.42 -12.52 -15.85
CA ILE A 323 -21.85 -11.72 -17.00
C ILE A 323 -22.91 -10.69 -16.58
N ALA A 324 -23.95 -11.10 -15.85
CA ALA A 324 -25.02 -10.21 -15.40
C ALA A 324 -24.47 -9.08 -14.50
N MET A 325 -23.54 -9.41 -13.58
CA MET A 325 -22.87 -8.41 -12.75
C MET A 325 -21.98 -7.48 -13.57
N ALA A 326 -21.23 -7.98 -14.55
CA ALA A 326 -20.41 -7.15 -15.42
C ALA A 326 -21.26 -6.17 -16.23
N TRP A 327 -22.41 -6.63 -16.74
CA TRP A 327 -23.36 -5.80 -17.47
C TRP A 327 -23.99 -4.69 -16.61
N SER A 328 -24.18 -4.94 -15.32
CA SER A 328 -24.76 -3.94 -14.42
C SER A 328 -23.75 -2.86 -13.98
N VAL A 329 -22.44 -3.20 -13.97
CA VAL A 329 -21.37 -2.34 -13.45
C VAL A 329 -20.55 -1.66 -14.55
N ALA A 330 -20.06 -2.40 -15.54
CA ALA A 330 -19.07 -1.89 -16.50
C ALA A 330 -19.58 -0.74 -17.39
N PRO A 331 -20.79 -0.79 -17.98
CA PRO A 331 -21.29 0.32 -18.82
C PRO A 331 -21.48 1.64 -18.08
N ARG A 332 -21.66 1.58 -16.75
CA ARG A 332 -21.88 2.77 -15.89
C ARG A 332 -20.59 3.27 -15.24
N ALA A 333 -19.47 2.59 -15.47
CA ALA A 333 -18.20 2.96 -14.85
C ALA A 333 -17.69 4.27 -15.47
N ARG A 334 -17.71 5.35 -14.69
CA ARG A 334 -17.02 6.62 -15.02
C ARG A 334 -15.60 6.69 -14.47
N GLN A 335 -15.29 5.80 -13.53
CA GLN A 335 -14.00 5.67 -12.88
C GLN A 335 -13.76 4.21 -12.49
N LEU A 336 -12.50 3.86 -12.31
CA LEU A 336 -12.13 2.57 -11.77
C LEU A 336 -12.61 2.46 -10.32
N SER A 337 -13.24 1.34 -9.99
CA SER A 337 -13.72 1.06 -8.65
C SER A 337 -13.40 -0.37 -8.25
N ILE A 338 -13.29 -0.60 -6.95
CA ILE A 338 -13.08 -1.94 -6.37
C ILE A 338 -14.18 -2.91 -6.84
N LYS A 339 -15.43 -2.43 -6.95
CA LYS A 339 -16.56 -3.23 -7.44
C LYS A 339 -16.35 -3.65 -8.90
N LEU A 340 -15.95 -2.72 -9.76
CA LEU A 340 -15.62 -3.04 -11.16
C LEU A 340 -14.48 -4.06 -11.23
N ASP A 341 -13.45 -3.90 -10.40
CA ASP A 341 -12.33 -4.85 -10.35
C ASP A 341 -12.74 -6.26 -9.93
N LEU A 342 -13.52 -6.38 -8.85
CA LEU A 342 -14.05 -7.65 -8.38
C LEU A 342 -14.87 -8.35 -9.46
N VAL A 343 -15.78 -7.60 -10.10
CA VAL A 343 -16.67 -8.12 -11.13
C VAL A 343 -15.91 -8.53 -12.39
N MET A 344 -14.98 -7.70 -12.86
CA MET A 344 -14.18 -8.00 -14.05
C MET A 344 -13.21 -9.17 -13.82
N SER A 345 -12.65 -9.31 -12.62
CA SER A 345 -11.82 -10.47 -12.28
C SER A 345 -12.63 -11.75 -12.13
N ALA A 346 -13.87 -11.69 -11.62
CA ALA A 346 -14.78 -12.85 -11.62
C ALA A 346 -15.17 -13.26 -13.05
N LEU A 347 -15.45 -12.28 -13.91
CA LEU A 347 -15.73 -12.50 -15.33
C LEU A 347 -14.52 -13.12 -16.04
N LEU A 348 -13.31 -12.61 -15.79
CA LEU A 348 -12.07 -13.18 -16.30
C LEU A 348 -11.89 -14.64 -15.88
N ALA A 349 -12.16 -14.98 -14.61
CA ALA A 349 -12.05 -16.35 -14.12
C ALA A 349 -13.06 -17.31 -14.77
N CYS A 350 -14.20 -16.79 -15.24
CA CYS A 350 -15.15 -17.53 -16.07
C CYS A 350 -14.63 -17.66 -17.50
N ALA A 351 -14.16 -16.57 -18.08
CA ALA A 351 -13.64 -16.51 -19.44
C ALA A 351 -12.44 -17.45 -19.66
N LEU A 352 -11.51 -17.49 -18.71
CA LEU A 352 -10.36 -18.40 -18.72
C LEU A 352 -10.75 -19.88 -18.63
N ALA A 353 -11.99 -20.20 -18.26
CA ALA A 353 -12.52 -21.56 -18.30
C ALA A 353 -13.12 -21.95 -19.66
N GLY A 354 -12.99 -21.10 -20.69
CA GLY A 354 -13.38 -21.43 -22.06
C GLY A 354 -14.89 -21.36 -22.34
N ASN A 355 -15.65 -20.53 -21.63
CA ASN A 355 -17.07 -20.31 -21.88
C ASN A 355 -17.34 -18.94 -22.54
N ALA A 356 -18.61 -18.68 -22.86
CA ALA A 356 -19.07 -17.43 -23.49
C ALA A 356 -18.72 -16.13 -22.73
N ALA A 357 -18.26 -16.20 -21.48
CA ALA A 357 -17.75 -15.04 -20.76
C ALA A 357 -16.49 -14.45 -21.43
N ALA A 358 -15.77 -15.19 -22.28
CA ALA A 358 -14.61 -14.68 -22.99
C ALA A 358 -14.95 -13.52 -23.93
N ASP A 359 -15.99 -13.68 -24.76
CA ASP A 359 -16.42 -12.63 -25.69
C ASP A 359 -16.95 -11.41 -24.94
N VAL A 360 -17.68 -11.64 -23.85
CA VAL A 360 -18.21 -10.58 -22.97
C VAL A 360 -17.07 -9.82 -22.27
N PHE A 361 -16.06 -10.53 -21.78
CA PHE A 361 -14.88 -9.91 -21.17
C PHE A 361 -14.12 -9.05 -22.18
N ASP A 362 -13.89 -9.55 -23.39
CA ASP A 362 -13.22 -8.81 -24.47
C ASP A 362 -14.04 -7.59 -24.94
N HIS A 363 -15.37 -7.69 -24.93
CA HIS A 363 -16.26 -6.55 -25.17
C HIS A 363 -16.08 -5.46 -24.12
N PHE A 364 -16.12 -5.81 -22.82
CA PHE A 364 -15.96 -4.82 -21.76
C PHE A 364 -14.56 -4.22 -21.70
N CYS A 365 -13.51 -5.00 -21.93
CA CYS A 365 -12.14 -4.48 -22.01
C CYS A 365 -12.00 -3.45 -23.15
N ARG A 366 -12.66 -3.64 -24.30
CA ARG A 366 -12.69 -2.63 -25.37
C ARG A 366 -13.46 -1.39 -24.93
N SER A 367 -14.68 -1.55 -24.44
CA SER A 367 -15.51 -0.42 -23.99
C SER A 367 -14.80 0.44 -22.93
N LEU A 368 -14.17 -0.19 -21.94
CA LEU A 368 -13.41 0.52 -20.89
C LEU A 368 -12.14 1.20 -21.42
N ARG A 369 -11.55 0.69 -22.50
CA ARG A 369 -10.41 1.32 -23.17
C ARG A 369 -10.86 2.55 -23.96
N ASP A 370 -12.00 2.49 -24.63
CA ASP A 370 -12.55 3.58 -25.43
C ASP A 370 -12.89 4.80 -24.56
N VAL A 371 -13.31 4.58 -23.31
CA VAL A 371 -13.53 5.64 -22.31
C VAL A 371 -12.27 6.01 -21.51
N GLY A 372 -11.10 5.49 -21.87
CA GLY A 372 -9.81 5.84 -21.25
C GLY A 372 -9.60 5.28 -19.84
N LEU A 373 -10.40 4.31 -19.39
CA LEU A 373 -10.30 3.74 -18.05
C LEU A 373 -9.23 2.66 -17.93
N ILE A 374 -8.88 1.98 -19.01
CA ILE A 374 -7.81 0.97 -19.02
C ILE A 374 -6.84 1.18 -20.19
N SER A 375 -5.59 0.78 -20.01
CA SER A 375 -4.54 0.97 -21.02
C SER A 375 -4.73 0.07 -22.26
N SER A 376 -4.07 0.42 -23.36
CA SER A 376 -4.05 -0.40 -24.59
C SER A 376 -3.48 -1.81 -24.38
N ARG A 377 -2.67 -2.00 -23.33
CA ARG A 377 -2.07 -3.29 -22.95
C ARG A 377 -2.99 -4.21 -22.16
N ALA A 378 -4.20 -3.76 -21.80
CA ALA A 378 -5.16 -4.63 -21.10
C ALA A 378 -5.54 -5.84 -21.97
N ALA A 379 -5.76 -6.98 -21.32
CA ALA A 379 -5.89 -8.29 -21.95
C ALA A 379 -6.92 -8.34 -23.09
N ARG A 380 -6.56 -9.11 -24.14
CA ARG A 380 -7.47 -9.56 -25.20
C ARG A 380 -7.45 -11.07 -25.19
N LEU A 381 -8.56 -11.72 -24.85
CA LEU A 381 -8.63 -13.17 -24.81
C LEU A 381 -8.50 -13.80 -26.19
N GLY A 382 -8.90 -13.07 -27.23
CA GLY A 382 -8.85 -13.54 -28.62
C GLY A 382 -9.88 -14.66 -28.80
N SER A 383 -10.80 -14.50 -29.74
CA SER A 383 -11.74 -15.57 -30.08
C SER A 383 -10.92 -16.78 -30.55
N ALA A 384 -10.77 -17.79 -29.70
CA ALA A 384 -10.31 -19.09 -30.13
C ALA A 384 -11.38 -19.60 -31.11
N SER A 385 -11.01 -19.72 -32.38
CA SER A 385 -11.90 -20.31 -33.37
C SER A 385 -12.25 -21.74 -32.88
N PRO A 386 -13.53 -22.16 -32.81
CA PRO A 386 -13.93 -23.45 -32.23
C PRO A 386 -13.47 -24.72 -33.01
N GLY A 387 -12.42 -24.65 -33.83
CA GLY A 387 -12.09 -25.65 -34.85
C GLY A 387 -10.85 -26.51 -34.64
N GLU A 388 -10.02 -26.28 -33.62
CA GLU A 388 -8.81 -27.09 -33.36
C GLU A 388 -8.98 -27.99 -32.13
N THR A 389 -9.98 -28.88 -32.13
CA THR A 389 -9.89 -30.13 -31.37
C THR A 389 -9.17 -31.14 -32.24
N GLY A 390 -7.84 -31.03 -32.32
CA GLY A 390 -7.00 -32.09 -32.84
C GLY A 390 -7.03 -33.27 -31.89
N ASP A 391 -7.49 -34.42 -32.39
CA ASP A 391 -7.35 -35.72 -31.76
C ASP A 391 -5.89 -35.94 -31.32
N ALA A 392 -5.70 -36.10 -30.02
CA ALA A 392 -4.48 -36.64 -29.43
C ALA A 392 -4.85 -37.94 -28.71
N THR A 393 -4.78 -39.04 -29.45
CA THR A 393 -4.50 -40.39 -28.95
C THR A 393 -3.06 -40.53 -28.52
#